data_AF-T1F9R7-F1
#
_entry.id   AF-T1F9R7-F1
#
_cell.length_a   1.000
_cell.length_b   1.000
_cell.length_c   1.000
_cell.angle_alpha   90.00
_cell.angle_beta   90.00
_cell.angle_gamma   90.00
#
_symmetry.space_group_name_H-M   'P 1'
#
loop_
_entity.id
_entity.type
_entity.pdbx_description
1 polymer ?
#
loop_
_entity_poly.entity_id
_entity_poly.type
_entity_poly.pdbx_seq_one_letter_code
_entity_poly.pdbx_strand_id
1 'polypeptide(L)'
;MILVLKAFMKLRGFKYIAGDFNFPRIDWGTLSINSESKSIEKIFVNLVKNLFLHQVVQEHTRFRSLQANHILDLILVKELDEIKNLVHLPPLGKNDHCILCFEVGLTIDGAHKIIDKTRLNFNKGDEQDLTGAETVTTCKAVKQKLNK
;
A
#
# COMPACT_ATOMS: atom_id res chain seq x y z
N MET A 1 -2.84 -11.18 -11.30
CA MET A 1 -2.89 -10.86 -9.86
C MET A 1 -2.77 -12.07 -8.94
N ILE A 2 -3.70 -13.05 -8.95
CA ILE A 2 -3.66 -14.21 -8.02
C ILE A 2 -2.33 -14.99 -8.03
N LEU A 3 -1.80 -15.31 -9.22
CA LEU A 3 -0.52 -16.01 -9.35
C LEU A 3 0.65 -15.18 -8.83
N VAL A 4 0.65 -13.88 -9.11
CA VAL A 4 1.66 -12.93 -8.63
C VAL A 4 1.63 -12.86 -7.10
N LEU A 5 0.44 -12.76 -6.50
CA LEU A 5 0.27 -12.77 -5.05
C LEU A 5 0.85 -14.05 -4.44
N LYS A 6 0.49 -15.22 -4.98
CA LYS A 6 1.02 -16.50 -4.50
C LYS A 6 2.54 -16.59 -4.63
N ALA A 7 3.12 -16.10 -5.73
CA ALA A 7 4.57 -16.10 -5.92
C ALA A 7 5.27 -15.14 -4.97
N PHE A 8 4.76 -13.91 -4.83
CA PHE A 8 5.28 -12.89 -3.93
C PHE A 8 5.26 -13.37 -2.47
N MET A 9 4.20 -14.04 -2.05
CA MET A 9 4.10 -14.57 -0.69
C MET A 9 5.14 -15.66 -0.37
N LYS A 10 5.74 -16.30 -1.38
CA LYS A 10 6.83 -17.27 -1.19
C LYS A 10 8.20 -16.63 -0.98
N LEU A 11 8.35 -15.34 -1.26
CA LEU A 11 9.60 -14.62 -1.03
C LEU A 11 9.87 -14.48 0.47
N ARG A 12 11.11 -14.19 0.85
CA ARG A 12 11.46 -13.87 2.25
C ARG A 12 11.34 -12.37 2.50
N GLY A 13 11.19 -12.01 3.78
CA GLY A 13 11.12 -10.62 4.24
C GLY A 13 9.70 -10.09 4.37
N PHE A 14 9.65 -8.80 4.70
CA PHE A 14 8.46 -7.99 4.87
C PHE A 14 7.62 -7.91 3.58
N LYS A 15 6.29 -7.99 3.70
CA LYS A 15 5.39 -8.10 2.56
C LYS A 15 4.15 -7.22 2.73
N TYR A 16 4.05 -6.23 1.86
CA TYR A 16 2.83 -5.50 1.63
C TYR A 16 2.55 -5.40 0.13
N ILE A 17 1.27 -5.33 -0.22
CA ILE A 17 0.83 -5.10 -1.60
C ILE A 17 -0.22 -4.00 -1.55
N ALA A 18 -0.01 -2.95 -2.33
CA ALA A 18 -0.93 -1.83 -2.44
C ALA A 18 -1.29 -1.52 -3.90
N GLY A 19 -2.52 -1.10 -4.15
CA GLY A 19 -2.97 -0.64 -5.46
C GLY A 19 -4.47 -0.84 -5.70
N ASP A 20 -4.93 -0.51 -6.90
CA ASP A 20 -6.32 -0.72 -7.35
C ASP A 20 -6.54 -2.17 -7.79
N PHE A 21 -7.38 -2.89 -7.04
CA PHE A 21 -7.76 -4.28 -7.32
C PHE A 21 -9.05 -4.38 -8.15
N ASN A 22 -9.85 -3.31 -8.19
CA ASN A 22 -11.08 -3.19 -8.96
C ASN A 22 -12.08 -4.36 -8.77
N PHE A 23 -12.33 -4.78 -7.53
CA PHE A 23 -13.38 -5.76 -7.19
C PHE A 23 -14.52 -5.12 -6.38
N PRO A 24 -15.45 -4.40 -7.04
CA PRO A 24 -16.51 -3.66 -6.36
C PRO A 24 -17.57 -4.55 -5.69
N ARG A 25 -17.60 -5.85 -5.99
CA ARG A 25 -18.54 -6.82 -5.41
C ARG A 25 -18.08 -7.39 -4.06
N ILE A 26 -16.81 -7.20 -3.70
CA ILE A 26 -16.28 -7.63 -2.41
C ILE A 26 -16.62 -6.53 -1.39
N ASP A 27 -17.25 -6.92 -0.29
CA ASP A 27 -17.27 -6.10 0.89
C ASP A 27 -15.91 -6.24 1.58
N TRP A 28 -15.07 -5.22 1.42
CA TRP A 28 -13.73 -5.21 2.01
C TRP A 28 -13.71 -4.96 3.50
N GLY A 29 -14.77 -4.35 4.08
CA GLY A 29 -14.88 -4.16 5.52
C GLY A 29 -15.11 -5.48 6.26
N THR A 30 -15.81 -6.43 5.63
CA THR A 30 -16.05 -7.76 6.19
C THR A 30 -15.26 -8.87 5.50
N LEU A 31 -14.48 -8.53 4.47
CA LEU A 31 -13.79 -9.45 3.57
C LEU A 31 -14.73 -10.60 3.11
N SER A 32 -15.89 -10.22 2.57
CA SER A 32 -16.96 -11.14 2.18
C SER A 32 -17.55 -10.80 0.81
N ILE A 33 -18.32 -11.73 0.24
CA ILE A 33 -19.03 -11.54 -1.03
C ILE A 33 -20.38 -12.25 -0.98
N ASN A 34 -21.44 -11.51 -1.33
CA ASN A 34 -22.81 -12.01 -1.40
C ASN A 34 -23.05 -12.73 -2.75
N SER A 35 -22.29 -13.78 -3.02
CA SER A 35 -22.45 -14.61 -4.22
C SER A 35 -22.17 -16.08 -3.95
N GLU A 36 -23.13 -16.92 -4.32
CA GLU A 36 -23.00 -18.38 -4.23
C GLU A 36 -22.04 -18.93 -5.30
N SER A 37 -21.90 -18.26 -6.44
CA SER A 37 -21.10 -18.72 -7.58
C SER A 37 -19.58 -18.67 -7.35
N LYS A 38 -18.81 -19.52 -8.05
CA LYS A 38 -17.33 -19.55 -8.07
C LYS A 38 -16.76 -18.35 -8.87
N SER A 39 -17.00 -17.13 -8.41
CA SER A 39 -16.45 -15.93 -9.05
C SER A 39 -14.96 -15.74 -8.75
N ILE A 40 -14.28 -14.95 -9.59
CA ILE A 40 -12.87 -14.58 -9.38
C ILE A 40 -12.68 -13.81 -8.06
N GLU A 41 -13.67 -13.01 -7.66
CA GLU A 41 -13.67 -12.30 -6.38
C GLU A 41 -13.70 -13.28 -5.21
N LYS A 42 -14.53 -14.33 -5.27
CA LYS A 42 -14.62 -15.35 -4.22
C LYS A 42 -13.29 -16.12 -4.11
N ILE A 43 -12.67 -16.44 -5.24
CA ILE A 43 -11.33 -17.05 -5.26
C ILE A 43 -10.31 -16.09 -4.63
N PHE A 44 -10.39 -14.80 -4.93
CA PHE A 44 -9.49 -13.79 -4.38
C PHE A 44 -9.67 -13.62 -2.86
N VAL A 45 -10.90 -13.49 -2.37
CA VAL A 45 -11.21 -13.43 -0.93
C VAL A 45 -10.68 -14.67 -0.21
N ASN A 46 -10.93 -15.86 -0.75
CA ASN A 46 -10.42 -17.10 -0.17
C ASN A 46 -8.88 -17.12 -0.17
N LEU A 47 -8.24 -16.58 -1.20
CA LEU A 47 -6.79 -16.48 -1.26
C LEU A 47 -6.22 -15.54 -0.19
N VAL A 48 -6.81 -14.36 -0.02
CA VAL A 48 -6.44 -13.40 1.03
C VAL A 48 -6.55 -14.06 2.41
N LYS A 49 -7.67 -14.75 2.67
CA LYS A 49 -7.89 -15.52 3.91
C LYS A 49 -6.88 -16.65 4.11
N ASN A 50 -6.65 -17.47 3.08
CA ASN A 50 -5.73 -18.61 3.14
C ASN A 50 -4.27 -18.20 3.32
N LEU A 51 -3.90 -17.01 2.85
CA LEU A 51 -2.57 -16.44 3.05
C LEU A 51 -2.45 -15.67 4.38
N PHE A 52 -3.55 -15.60 5.16
CA PHE A 52 -3.73 -14.78 6.35
C PHE A 52 -3.18 -13.37 6.12
N LEU A 53 -3.71 -12.71 5.08
CA LEU A 53 -3.43 -11.32 4.77
C LEU A 53 -4.53 -10.45 5.33
N HIS A 54 -4.14 -9.29 5.84
CA HIS A 54 -5.04 -8.27 6.36
C HIS A 54 -5.20 -7.16 5.33
N GLN A 55 -6.44 -6.76 5.09
CA GLN A 55 -6.77 -5.54 4.37
C GLN A 55 -6.90 -4.43 5.42
N VAL A 56 -6.24 -3.29 5.21
CA VAL A 56 -6.20 -2.20 6.22
C VAL A 56 -6.97 -0.93 5.81
N VAL A 57 -7.49 -0.86 4.58
CA VAL A 57 -8.17 0.33 4.05
C VAL A 57 -9.65 0.29 4.42
N GLN A 58 -10.09 1.12 5.36
CA GLN A 58 -11.46 1.05 5.89
C GLN A 58 -12.43 2.05 5.26
N GLU A 59 -11.92 3.02 4.50
CA GLU A 59 -12.71 4.09 3.90
C GLU A 59 -12.74 3.93 2.38
N HIS A 60 -13.79 4.48 1.77
CA HIS A 60 -13.93 4.46 0.32
C HIS A 60 -12.74 5.16 -0.34
N THR A 61 -12.22 4.54 -1.39
CA THR A 61 -11.07 5.08 -2.12
C THR A 61 -11.46 5.66 -3.46
N ARG A 62 -12.66 5.33 -3.97
CA ARG A 62 -13.19 5.82 -5.23
C ARG A 62 -14.51 6.57 -5.04
N PHE A 63 -14.57 7.78 -5.60
CA PHE A 63 -15.68 8.73 -5.53
C PHE A 63 -16.02 9.23 -6.94
N ARG A 64 -17.12 8.72 -7.50
CA ARG A 64 -17.61 9.13 -8.81
C ARG A 64 -19.04 9.63 -8.72
N SER A 65 -19.32 10.76 -9.37
CA SER A 65 -20.67 11.33 -9.40
C SER A 65 -21.67 10.28 -9.87
N LEU A 66 -22.78 10.15 -9.14
CA LEU A 66 -23.88 9.23 -9.42
C LEU A 66 -23.54 7.74 -9.33
N GLN A 67 -22.41 7.37 -8.71
CA GLN A 67 -22.07 5.98 -8.42
C GLN A 67 -21.90 5.78 -6.91
N ALA A 68 -22.06 4.52 -6.46
CA ALA A 68 -21.71 4.17 -5.09
C ALA A 68 -20.21 4.38 -4.87
N ASN A 69 -19.86 4.83 -3.67
CA ASN A 69 -18.45 4.89 -3.29
C ASN A 69 -17.96 3.46 -3.04
N HIS A 70 -16.72 3.18 -3.42
CA HIS A 70 -16.15 1.84 -3.31
C HIS A 70 -14.74 1.89 -2.70
N ILE A 71 -14.41 0.85 -1.93
CA ILE A 71 -13.03 0.54 -1.56
C ILE A 71 -12.48 -0.32 -2.71
N LEU A 72 -11.67 0.25 -3.59
CA LEU A 72 -11.06 -0.48 -4.71
C LEU A 72 -9.53 -0.51 -4.61
N ASP A 73 -8.95 0.51 -3.96
CA ASP A 73 -7.56 0.53 -3.59
C ASP A 73 -7.40 -0.18 -2.26
N LEU A 74 -6.56 -1.20 -2.22
CA LEU A 74 -6.32 -1.99 -1.03
C LEU A 74 -4.86 -1.88 -0.64
N ILE A 75 -4.61 -2.05 0.64
CA ILE A 75 -3.29 -2.36 1.18
C ILE A 75 -3.46 -3.69 1.91
N LEU A 76 -2.80 -4.73 1.39
CA LEU A 76 -2.77 -6.07 1.93
C LEU A 76 -1.43 -6.31 2.63
N VAL A 77 -1.46 -6.65 3.91
CA VAL A 77 -0.26 -6.86 4.75
C VAL A 77 -0.32 -8.17 5.50
N LYS A 78 0.84 -8.61 6.00
CA LYS A 78 0.92 -9.84 6.77
C LYS A 78 0.64 -9.57 8.25
N GLU A 79 1.24 -8.52 8.79
CA GLU A 79 1.04 -8.08 10.17
C GLU A 79 0.46 -6.66 10.15
N LEU A 80 -0.48 -6.35 11.05
CA LEU A 80 -1.22 -5.08 11.00
C LEU A 80 -0.38 -3.88 11.44
N ASP A 81 0.58 -4.10 12.34
CA ASP A 81 1.48 -3.10 12.91
C ASP A 81 2.53 -2.59 11.89
N GLU A 82 2.62 -3.26 10.75
CA GLU A 82 3.48 -2.94 9.61
C GLU A 82 3.05 -1.64 8.90
N ILE A 83 1.77 -1.26 8.96
CA ILE A 83 1.23 -0.05 8.33
C ILE A 83 0.84 0.96 9.39
N LYS A 84 1.38 2.16 9.28
CA LYS A 84 1.16 3.27 10.22
C LYS A 84 0.65 4.49 9.49
N ASN A 85 -0.05 5.37 10.22
CA ASN A 85 -0.45 6.70 9.74
C ASN A 85 -1.15 6.69 8.37
N LEU A 86 -2.03 5.72 8.13
CA LEU A 86 -2.82 5.65 6.89
C LEU A 86 -3.79 6.85 6.83
N VAL A 87 -3.66 7.67 5.79
CA VAL A 87 -4.51 8.83 5.54
C VAL A 87 -5.02 8.82 4.09
N HIS A 88 -6.28 9.21 3.92
CA HIS A 88 -6.92 9.44 2.62
C HIS A 88 -6.79 10.92 2.26
N LEU A 89 -6.12 11.22 1.15
CA LEU A 89 -5.97 12.59 0.64
C LEU A 89 -6.83 12.78 -0.61
N PRO A 90 -7.25 14.02 -0.92
CA PRO A 90 -8.02 14.31 -2.12
C PRO A 90 -7.38 13.75 -3.41
N PRO A 91 -8.19 13.41 -4.43
CA PRO A 91 -7.69 12.90 -5.70
C PRO A 91 -6.74 13.89 -6.38
N LEU A 92 -5.82 13.35 -7.20
CA LEU A 92 -4.99 14.17 -8.08
C LEU A 92 -5.77 14.58 -9.33
N GLY A 93 -6.00 15.87 -9.49
CA GLY A 93 -6.64 16.43 -10.68
C GLY A 93 -8.10 15.97 -10.82
N LYS A 94 -8.44 15.35 -11.96
CA LYS A 94 -9.79 14.84 -12.28
C LYS A 94 -9.96 13.34 -12.00
N ASN A 95 -9.05 12.72 -11.26
CA ASN A 95 -9.13 11.30 -10.92
C ASN A 95 -10.28 11.07 -9.92
N ASP A 96 -10.98 9.94 -10.04
CA ASP A 96 -12.05 9.55 -9.11
C ASP A 96 -11.54 8.75 -7.90
N HIS A 97 -10.25 8.40 -7.85
CA HIS A 97 -9.59 7.76 -6.71
C HIS A 97 -8.86 8.76 -5.82
N CYS A 98 -9.08 8.66 -4.52
CA CYS A 98 -8.30 9.36 -3.51
C CYS A 98 -6.86 8.82 -3.45
N ILE A 99 -5.95 9.61 -2.89
CA ILE A 99 -4.58 9.17 -2.65
C ILE A 99 -4.51 8.51 -1.27
N LEU A 100 -3.95 7.30 -1.20
CA LEU A 100 -3.58 6.68 0.06
C LEU A 100 -2.13 7.05 0.40
N CYS A 101 -1.93 7.63 1.59
CA CYS A 101 -0.60 7.90 2.13
C CYS A 101 -0.46 7.15 3.45
N PHE A 102 0.62 6.41 3.62
CA PHE A 102 0.88 5.61 4.82
C PHE A 102 2.39 5.43 5.02
N GLU A 103 2.75 5.03 6.22
CA GLU A 103 4.11 4.68 6.62
C GLU A 103 4.24 3.16 6.77
N VAL A 104 5.43 2.66 6.45
CA VAL A 104 5.75 1.24 6.55
C VAL A 104 6.78 1.05 7.67
N GLY A 105 6.39 0.31 8.71
CA GLY A 105 7.28 -0.07 9.80
C GLY A 105 8.17 -1.23 9.40
N LEU A 106 9.47 -0.99 9.24
CA LEU A 106 10.45 -2.03 8.90
C LEU A 106 11.40 -2.24 10.08
N THR A 107 11.39 -3.46 10.64
CA THR A 107 12.44 -3.89 11.57
C THR A 107 13.53 -4.57 10.76
N ILE A 108 14.70 -3.93 10.68
CA ILE A 108 15.87 -4.47 9.98
C ILE A 108 16.75 -5.15 11.03
N ASP A 109 16.55 -6.45 11.22
CA ASP A 109 17.44 -7.26 12.05
C ASP A 109 18.78 -7.44 11.32
N GLY A 110 19.83 -6.86 11.89
CA GLY A 110 21.17 -6.83 11.30
C GLY A 110 21.30 -5.66 10.33
N ALA A 111 21.99 -4.61 10.77
CA ALA A 111 22.31 -3.44 9.97
C ALA A 111 23.11 -3.81 8.71
N HIS A 112 22.43 -4.25 7.67
CA HIS A 112 22.90 -3.98 6.33
C HIS A 112 22.80 -2.47 6.18
N LYS A 113 23.96 -1.79 6.26
CA LYS A 113 24.12 -0.41 5.81
C LYS A 113 23.26 -0.29 4.56
N ILE A 114 22.16 0.47 4.65
CA ILE A 114 21.54 1.01 3.46
C ILE A 114 22.69 1.78 2.83
N ILE A 115 23.28 1.21 1.78
CA ILE A 115 24.08 2.01 0.86
C ILE A 115 23.04 2.93 0.31
N ASP A 116 22.99 4.13 0.88
CA ASP A 116 22.21 5.22 0.38
C ASP A 116 22.70 5.43 -1.05
N LYS A 117 22.00 4.83 -2.01
CA LYS A 117 22.05 5.29 -3.38
C LYS A 117 21.22 6.58 -3.46
N THR A 118 21.44 7.53 -2.55
CA THR A 118 21.82 8.87 -2.97
C THR A 118 22.64 8.68 -4.25
N ARG A 119 22.01 9.00 -5.37
CA ARG A 119 22.77 9.28 -6.58
C ARG A 119 23.84 10.26 -6.14
N LEU A 120 25.08 9.79 -6.06
CA LEU A 120 26.25 10.63 -5.93
C LEU A 120 26.19 11.58 -7.13
N ASN A 121 25.66 12.78 -6.93
CA ASN A 121 26.02 13.89 -7.78
C ASN A 121 27.49 14.15 -7.45
N PHE A 122 28.40 13.77 -8.34
CA PHE A 122 29.85 13.94 -8.22
C PHE A 122 30.33 15.41 -8.14
N ASN A 123 29.43 16.36 -7.87
CA ASN A 123 29.72 17.78 -7.81
C ASN A 123 29.31 18.34 -6.45
N LYS A 124 30.07 17.98 -5.41
CA LYS A 124 30.53 18.82 -4.28
C LYS A 124 30.76 17.93 -3.06
N GLY A 125 32.00 17.94 -2.57
CA GLY A 125 32.36 17.33 -1.30
C GLY A 125 31.71 18.09 -0.14
N ASP A 126 31.32 17.35 0.87
CA ASP A 126 31.85 17.50 2.22
C ASP A 126 31.41 16.30 3.09
N GLU A 127 32.33 15.87 3.93
CA GLU A 127 32.31 14.68 4.78
C GLU A 127 31.96 15.11 6.20
N GLN A 128 30.92 14.56 6.84
CA GLN A 128 30.87 14.33 8.29
C GLN A 128 29.62 13.56 8.76
N ASP A 129 29.88 12.75 9.79
CA ASP A 129 29.07 11.79 10.55
C ASP A 129 27.59 12.11 10.82
N LEU A 130 26.79 11.05 11.07
CA LEU A 130 26.09 10.85 12.35
C LEU A 130 25.39 9.46 12.43
N THR A 131 25.56 8.84 13.59
CA THR A 131 25.11 7.50 14.02
C THR A 131 23.64 7.46 14.46
N GLY A 132 22.94 6.36 14.13
CA GLY A 132 21.68 5.93 14.75
C GLY A 132 20.41 6.49 14.11
N ALA A 133 19.80 5.75 13.18
CA ALA A 133 18.53 6.14 12.55
C ALA A 133 17.56 4.95 12.47
N GLU A 134 16.47 5.00 13.24
CA GLU A 134 15.24 4.29 12.90
C GLU A 134 14.76 4.84 11.55
N THR A 135 14.76 4.00 10.52
CA THR A 135 14.49 4.46 9.16
C THR A 135 12.98 4.44 8.90
N VAL A 136 12.28 5.52 9.25
CA VAL A 136 10.90 5.75 8.81
C VAL A 136 10.94 6.12 7.33
N THR A 137 10.58 5.17 6.45
CA THR A 137 10.45 5.46 5.02
C THR A 137 9.10 6.11 4.77
N THR A 138 9.08 7.44 4.67
CA THR A 138 7.88 8.20 4.27
C THR A 138 7.74 8.20 2.74
N CYS A 139 6.69 7.59 2.21
CA CYS A 139 6.29 7.84 0.81
C CYS A 139 5.69 9.26 0.70
N LYS A 140 6.52 10.26 0.36
CA LYS A 140 6.04 11.62 0.09
C LYS A 140 5.33 11.68 -1.27
N ALA A 141 4.00 11.85 -1.26
CA ALA A 141 3.27 12.29 -2.44
C ALA A 141 3.68 13.73 -2.82
N VAL A 142 3.96 13.95 -4.11
CA VAL A 142 4.40 15.23 -4.66
C VAL A 142 3.25 16.24 -4.58
N LYS A 143 3.39 17.28 -3.73
CA LYS A 143 2.54 18.47 -3.79
C LYS A 143 2.88 19.25 -5.06
N GLN A 144 2.02 19.22 -6.08
CA GLN A 144 2.10 20.22 -7.14
C GLN A 144 1.53 21.54 -6.61
N LYS A 145 2.34 22.61 -6.69
CA LYS A 145 1.89 23.99 -6.48
C LYS A 145 0.80 24.31 -7.50
N LEU A 146 -0.43 24.51 -7.03
CA LEU A 146 -1.47 25.17 -7.81
C LEU A 146 -1.07 26.65 -7.95
N ASN A 147 -0.66 27.04 -9.15
CA ASN A 147 -0.62 28.46 -9.51
C ASN A 147 -2.07 28.91 -9.74
N LYS A 148 -2.48 29.92 -8.99
CA LYS A 148 -3.78 30.60 -9.13
C LYS A 148 -3.87 31.34 -10.46
#